data_AF-A0A8H5QFX0-F1
#
_entry.id   AF-A0A8H5QFX0-F1
#
_cell.length_a   1.000
_cell.length_b   1.000
_cell.length_c   1.000
_cell.angle_alpha   90.00
_cell.angle_beta   90.00
_cell.angle_gamma   90.00
#
_symmetry.space_group_name_H-M   'P 1'
#
loop_
_entity.id
_entity.type
_entity.pdbx_description
1 polymer ?
#
loop_
_entity_poly.entity_id
_entity_poly.type
_entity_poly.pdbx_seq_one_letter_code
_entity_poly.pdbx_strand_id
1 'polypeptide(L)'
;MATVAQSDVVSYDTFEKLVASQNGGPLPSDLESFYKYIIAQPEGPSDLASLAATTATQADTTIKTAALASPDVKASGFSNQTSANGSVINLWVYQRVYINALGKSCTIDMGGVTPGFPGGATFGTLFYDNASDLSGGCDVVFTGFGPYYALYFRRDGNLFATYQSGNVGWATGVAGGSNLKTPEPVSSSVYATTMPSSRTSLEVDDVTITSFTVTDIRFPTSLDGVGSDAMHVGTNGSHPYIQLHTNHCDLIGEGIAFSNGRGSELICMALNIFAKRVVGKTMHELTRNMGKTWRYMVSDSQYRWIGPEKSVTHLAVAGVLNAVWDLWGKILGLPVWQIVCEMSPEEIVRCIDFRYITDVITPEEAIGMLQKTAKGKEERLKEAFDNVAVPAYTTSAGWMAFSGDRMKEVLHETLAQGYKVFKFKVGTSIEADRERLSAVWSVPEAIEYMKHLVEFKPVFIEEPTNPDDVLGHAAIRKALKPYGVGVATGEAAQNRVTFKQLLQAEATDVAQIDAVRLGSVNECLAVMLMALKFNIPCVPHNGAMGLTELTSHLSTIDYVAISGRKSMLENADSHRENLRHPSKIVNTHYVTPLSPGYSTGYTNEALEKYTYPDGKFWTSEIGLKIIAQPTGGEL
;
A
#
# COMPACT_ATOMS: atom_id res chain seq x y z
N MET A 1 -29.23 -24.45 -2.00
CA MET A 1 -30.19 -25.55 -1.76
C MET A 1 -30.91 -25.39 -0.43
N ALA A 2 -30.20 -25.23 0.71
CA ALA A 2 -30.82 -24.97 2.01
C ALA A 2 -31.77 -23.75 2.01
N THR A 3 -31.41 -22.68 1.31
CA THR A 3 -32.24 -21.47 1.16
C THR A 3 -33.54 -21.71 0.37
N VAL A 4 -33.58 -22.70 -0.52
CA VAL A 4 -34.77 -23.06 -1.33
C VAL A 4 -35.67 -24.03 -0.58
N ALA A 5 -35.10 -24.88 0.29
CA ALA A 5 -35.84 -25.83 1.11
C ALA A 5 -36.57 -25.18 2.31
N GLN A 6 -36.14 -24.00 2.75
CA GLN A 6 -36.75 -23.29 3.88
C GLN A 6 -37.90 -22.35 3.49
N SER A 7 -38.02 -21.93 2.22
CA SER A 7 -39.01 -20.91 1.83
C SER A 7 -40.40 -21.47 1.51
N ASP A 8 -40.50 -22.76 1.17
CA ASP A 8 -41.75 -23.49 0.99
C ASP A 8 -41.46 -24.92 1.42
N VAL A 9 -42.27 -25.56 2.26
CA VAL A 9 -42.03 -26.95 2.70
C VAL A 9 -42.03 -27.88 1.48
N VAL A 10 -40.86 -28.08 0.88
CA VAL A 10 -40.68 -28.77 -0.41
C VAL A 10 -40.82 -30.27 -0.16
N SER A 11 -41.73 -30.98 -0.83
CA SER A 11 -41.84 -32.44 -0.72
C SER A 11 -40.54 -33.15 -1.14
N TYR A 12 -40.26 -34.32 -0.57
CA TYR A 12 -39.05 -35.10 -0.91
C TYR A 12 -38.90 -35.31 -2.43
N ASP A 13 -40.01 -35.61 -3.11
CA ASP A 13 -40.06 -35.83 -4.55
C ASP A 13 -39.61 -34.60 -5.38
N THR A 14 -39.88 -33.39 -4.87
CA THR A 14 -39.45 -32.13 -5.50
C THR A 14 -37.99 -31.83 -5.19
N PHE A 15 -37.54 -32.12 -3.96
CA PHE A 15 -36.14 -32.01 -3.55
C PHE A 15 -35.24 -32.95 -4.37
N GLU A 16 -35.65 -34.20 -4.54
CA GLU A 16 -34.94 -35.21 -5.33
C GLU A 16 -34.77 -34.79 -6.80
N LYS A 17 -35.83 -34.28 -7.44
CA LYS A 17 -35.79 -33.76 -8.82
C LYS A 17 -34.86 -32.55 -8.96
N LEU A 18 -34.81 -31.67 -7.96
CA LEU A 18 -33.90 -30.53 -7.97
C LEU A 18 -32.44 -30.99 -7.91
N VAL A 19 -32.12 -31.93 -7.02
CA VAL A 19 -30.77 -32.50 -6.91
C VAL A 19 -30.39 -33.25 -8.19
N ALA A 20 -31.31 -34.03 -8.77
CA ALA A 20 -31.10 -34.70 -10.05
C ALA A 20 -30.83 -33.74 -11.21
N SER A 21 -31.50 -32.57 -11.23
CA SER A 21 -31.31 -31.57 -12.29
C SER A 21 -29.94 -30.88 -12.24
N GLN A 22 -29.31 -30.87 -11.07
CA GLN A 22 -28.00 -30.24 -10.84
C GLN A 22 -26.86 -31.26 -10.88
N ASN A 23 -27.17 -32.54 -10.65
CA ASN A 23 -26.19 -33.61 -10.56
C ASN A 23 -26.22 -34.44 -11.86
N GLY A 24 -25.17 -34.34 -12.68
CA GLY A 24 -25.07 -35.03 -13.97
C GLY A 24 -24.84 -36.56 -13.87
N GLY A 25 -25.20 -37.19 -12.75
CA GLY A 25 -24.95 -38.60 -12.45
C GLY A 25 -25.99 -39.20 -11.47
N PRO A 26 -25.92 -40.52 -11.18
CA PRO A 26 -26.88 -41.18 -10.31
C PRO A 26 -26.87 -40.58 -8.91
N LEU A 27 -28.07 -40.43 -8.33
CA LEU A 27 -28.26 -39.83 -7.02
C LEU A 27 -27.72 -40.72 -5.89
N PRO A 28 -27.24 -40.12 -4.77
CA PRO A 28 -26.80 -40.88 -3.61
C PRO A 28 -27.93 -41.75 -3.03
N SER A 29 -27.61 -42.97 -2.60
CA SER A 29 -28.59 -43.92 -2.05
C SER A 29 -29.18 -43.50 -0.69
N ASP A 30 -28.58 -42.52 -0.03
CA ASP A 30 -28.95 -41.99 1.29
C ASP A 30 -29.62 -40.60 1.22
N LEU A 31 -29.99 -40.14 0.01
CA LEU A 31 -30.56 -38.81 -0.22
C LEU A 31 -31.84 -38.54 0.60
N GLU A 32 -32.65 -39.56 0.84
CA GLU A 32 -33.88 -39.44 1.64
C GLU A 32 -33.59 -39.19 3.13
N SER A 33 -32.55 -39.85 3.66
CA SER A 33 -32.09 -39.64 5.03
C SER A 33 -31.52 -38.23 5.21
N PHE A 34 -30.79 -37.74 4.21
CA PHE A 34 -30.26 -36.37 4.21
C PHE A 34 -31.37 -35.32 4.14
N TYR A 35 -32.37 -35.53 3.28
CA TYR A 35 -33.55 -34.67 3.22
C TYR A 35 -34.29 -34.60 4.56
N LYS A 36 -34.52 -35.75 5.22
CA LYS A 36 -35.16 -35.82 6.55
C LYS A 36 -34.36 -35.08 7.62
N TYR A 37 -33.03 -35.14 7.55
CA TYR A 37 -32.16 -34.41 8.47
C TYR A 37 -32.29 -32.89 8.30
N ILE A 38 -32.32 -32.39 7.06
CA ILE A 38 -32.43 -30.95 6.78
C ILE A 38 -33.77 -30.38 7.29
N ILE A 39 -34.89 -31.06 7.01
CA ILE A 39 -36.22 -30.56 7.40
C ILE A 39 -36.50 -30.66 8.90
N ALA A 40 -35.72 -31.47 9.64
CA ALA A 40 -35.86 -31.65 11.08
C ALA A 40 -35.12 -30.58 11.90
N GLN A 41 -34.38 -29.65 11.27
CA GLN A 41 -33.65 -28.58 11.94
C GLN A 41 -34.44 -27.26 11.86
N PRO A 42 -35.06 -26.76 12.95
CA PRO A 42 -35.91 -25.57 12.93
C PRO A 42 -35.17 -24.26 12.58
N GLU A 43 -33.85 -24.22 12.70
CA GLU A 43 -33.02 -23.03 12.39
C GLU A 43 -32.05 -23.25 11.21
N GLY A 44 -32.17 -24.39 10.50
CA GLY A 44 -31.18 -24.84 9.50
C GLY A 44 -29.85 -25.29 10.13
N PRO A 45 -28.99 -26.01 9.40
CA PRO A 45 -27.74 -26.51 9.97
C PRO A 45 -26.75 -25.35 10.14
N SER A 46 -26.40 -25.05 11.39
CA SER A 46 -25.41 -24.03 11.78
C SER A 46 -23.96 -24.37 11.39
N ASP A 47 -23.74 -25.52 10.73
CA ASP A 47 -22.42 -25.93 10.28
C ASP A 47 -22.51 -26.78 9.01
N LEU A 48 -22.54 -26.10 7.85
CA LEU A 48 -22.46 -26.71 6.52
C LEU A 48 -21.02 -27.13 6.16
N ALA A 49 -20.02 -26.69 6.90
CA ALA A 49 -18.61 -26.97 6.62
C ALA A 49 -18.19 -28.37 7.10
N SER A 50 -18.75 -28.87 8.20
CA SER A 50 -18.44 -30.22 8.71
C SER A 50 -19.05 -31.35 7.88
N LEU A 51 -20.15 -31.12 7.16
CA LEU A 51 -20.78 -32.16 6.34
C LEU A 51 -20.05 -32.42 5.01
N ALA A 52 -19.35 -31.42 4.48
CA ALA A 52 -18.53 -31.54 3.27
C ALA A 52 -17.25 -32.36 3.48
N ALA A 53 -16.83 -32.55 4.73
CA ALA A 53 -15.60 -33.27 5.08
C ALA A 53 -15.76 -34.80 5.19
N THR A 54 -16.98 -35.33 5.18
CA THR A 54 -17.23 -36.76 5.46
C THR A 54 -17.38 -37.64 4.21
N THR A 55 -17.30 -37.07 3.00
CA THR A 55 -17.46 -37.83 1.73
C THR A 55 -16.17 -38.04 0.93
N ALA A 56 -15.00 -37.70 1.48
CA ALA A 56 -13.70 -37.84 0.80
C ALA A 56 -12.81 -38.99 1.30
N THR A 57 -13.31 -39.92 2.14
CA THR A 57 -12.47 -40.98 2.77
C THR A 57 -12.99 -42.42 2.64
N GLN A 58 -13.83 -42.71 1.64
CA GLN A 58 -14.10 -44.10 1.23
C GLN A 58 -13.78 -44.32 -0.24
N ALA A 59 -12.49 -44.21 -0.58
CA ALA A 59 -11.91 -44.90 -1.72
C ALA A 59 -10.94 -45.97 -1.19
N ASP A 60 -11.39 -47.22 -1.28
CA ASP A 60 -10.64 -48.43 -1.02
C ASP A 60 -9.49 -48.57 -2.04
N THR A 61 -8.24 -48.66 -1.54
CA THR A 61 -7.09 -49.11 -2.32
C THR A 61 -6.39 -50.23 -1.56
N THR A 62 -6.72 -51.45 -1.92
CA THR A 62 -6.25 -52.69 -1.30
C THR A 62 -4.81 -53.03 -1.72
N ILE A 63 -4.00 -53.59 -0.77
CA ILE A 63 -2.79 -54.47 -0.93
C ILE A 63 -1.43 -53.74 -1.20
N LYS A 64 -0.26 -53.96 -0.56
CA LYS A 64 0.31 -54.77 0.56
C LYS A 64 1.76 -54.26 0.80
N THR A 65 2.25 -54.21 2.06
CA THR A 65 3.54 -54.82 2.50
C THR A 65 3.69 -54.72 4.03
N ALA A 66 4.50 -55.65 4.58
CA ALA A 66 4.43 -56.18 5.94
C ALA A 66 5.19 -55.39 7.03
N ALA A 67 4.62 -55.46 8.23
CA ALA A 67 5.11 -55.39 9.61
C ALA A 67 6.57 -55.00 9.95
N LEU A 68 6.72 -54.21 11.03
CA LEU A 68 7.57 -54.53 12.18
C LEU A 68 7.17 -53.75 13.47
N ALA A 69 7.02 -54.52 14.54
CA ALA A 69 6.78 -54.31 15.98
C ALA A 69 6.80 -52.92 16.65
N SER A 70 5.82 -52.71 17.54
CA SER A 70 5.85 -51.84 18.72
C SER A 70 6.32 -52.62 19.97
N PRO A 71 6.93 -51.96 20.97
CA PRO A 71 6.78 -52.38 22.36
C PRO A 71 6.04 -51.31 23.20
N ASP A 72 4.87 -51.74 23.68
CA ASP A 72 4.20 -51.48 24.97
C ASP A 72 4.57 -50.24 25.82
N VAL A 73 3.55 -49.41 26.10
CA VAL A 73 3.31 -48.89 27.46
C VAL A 73 1.82 -48.95 27.79
N LYS A 74 1.52 -49.54 28.95
CA LYS A 74 0.22 -49.93 29.49
C LYS A 74 -0.65 -48.73 29.88
N ALA A 75 -1.93 -48.78 29.50
CA ALA A 75 -2.99 -47.97 30.10
C ALA A 75 -3.55 -48.70 31.34
N SER A 76 -3.53 -48.05 32.51
CA SER A 76 -4.32 -48.50 33.66
C SER A 76 -4.77 -47.34 34.53
N GLY A 77 -6.09 -47.22 34.67
CA GLY A 77 -6.78 -46.50 35.74
C GLY A 77 -7.37 -45.16 35.29
N PHE A 78 -8.68 -45.10 35.05
CA PHE A 78 -9.63 -44.25 35.76
C PHE A 78 -11.07 -44.66 35.41
N SER A 79 -11.88 -44.87 36.44
CA SER A 79 -13.26 -45.36 36.40
C SER A 79 -14.27 -44.23 36.22
N ASN A 80 -15.31 -44.48 35.41
CA ASN A 80 -16.48 -43.63 35.26
C ASN A 80 -17.31 -43.53 36.56
N GLN A 81 -17.70 -42.32 36.94
CA GLN A 81 -18.97 -42.09 37.66
C GLN A 81 -19.71 -40.89 37.06
N THR A 82 -20.96 -41.14 36.71
CA THR A 82 -21.96 -40.21 36.17
C THR A 82 -22.73 -39.52 37.30
N SER A 83 -23.04 -38.23 37.13
CA SER A 83 -24.21 -37.59 37.75
C SER A 83 -24.99 -36.78 36.73
N ALA A 84 -26.32 -36.82 36.86
CA ALA A 84 -27.31 -36.39 35.90
C ALA A 84 -27.35 -34.86 35.67
N ASN A 85 -27.02 -34.46 34.45
CA ASN A 85 -27.48 -33.30 33.67
C ASN A 85 -26.30 -32.77 32.82
N GLY A 86 -26.38 -32.98 31.50
CA GLY A 86 -25.47 -32.40 30.51
C GLY A 86 -24.07 -33.02 30.49
N SER A 87 -23.85 -34.01 29.62
CA SER A 87 -22.54 -34.63 29.43
C SER A 87 -21.58 -33.70 28.68
N VAL A 88 -20.83 -32.88 29.42
CA VAL A 88 -19.55 -32.31 28.96
C VAL A 88 -18.45 -33.31 29.31
N ILE A 89 -17.70 -33.79 28.32
CA ILE A 89 -16.45 -34.52 28.55
C ILE A 89 -15.37 -33.48 28.83
N ASN A 90 -14.91 -33.38 30.08
CA ASN A 90 -13.72 -32.58 30.41
C ASN A 90 -12.46 -33.41 30.14
N LEU A 91 -11.81 -33.17 29.00
CA LEU A 91 -10.49 -33.71 28.69
C LEU A 91 -9.42 -32.81 29.30
N TRP A 92 -8.65 -33.35 30.25
CA TRP A 92 -7.43 -32.73 30.74
C TRP A 92 -6.29 -33.15 29.82
N VAL A 93 -5.83 -32.26 28.95
CA VAL A 93 -4.63 -32.51 28.13
C VAL A 93 -3.43 -31.92 28.86
N TYR A 94 -2.65 -32.79 29.50
CA TYR A 94 -1.32 -32.43 29.99
C TYR A 94 -0.32 -32.61 28.86
N GLN A 95 0.37 -31.53 28.47
CA GLN A 95 1.52 -31.63 27.56
C GLN A 95 2.80 -31.42 28.34
N ARG A 96 3.68 -32.43 28.29
CA ARG A 96 5.05 -32.37 28.80
C ARG A 96 6.00 -32.18 27.62
N VAL A 97 6.74 -31.08 27.61
CA VAL A 97 7.70 -30.75 26.55
C VAL A 97 9.12 -30.93 27.10
N TYR A 98 9.93 -31.71 26.39
CA TYR A 98 11.35 -31.89 26.68
C TYR A 98 12.17 -31.02 25.72
N ILE A 99 13.01 -30.15 26.25
CA ILE A 99 13.83 -29.22 25.45
C ILE A 99 15.29 -29.47 25.78
N ASN A 100 16.11 -29.65 24.74
CA ASN A 100 17.57 -29.58 24.87
C ASN A 100 18.04 -28.21 24.39
N ALA A 101 18.43 -27.35 25.33
CA ALA A 101 18.98 -26.04 25.04
C ALA A 101 20.32 -25.89 25.77
N LEU A 102 21.30 -25.27 25.11
CA LEU A 102 22.62 -24.99 25.69
C LEU A 102 23.34 -26.24 26.26
N GLY A 103 23.11 -27.41 25.66
CA GLY A 103 23.72 -28.68 26.08
C GLY A 103 23.08 -29.34 27.30
N LYS A 104 21.89 -28.90 27.73
CA LYS A 104 21.18 -29.48 28.88
C LYS A 104 19.71 -29.76 28.57
N SER A 105 19.15 -30.78 29.23
CA SER A 105 17.74 -31.17 29.12
C SER A 105 16.88 -30.46 30.17
N CYS A 106 15.83 -29.78 29.73
CA CYS A 106 14.82 -29.18 30.59
C CYS A 106 13.45 -29.79 30.30
N THR A 107 12.59 -29.82 31.32
CA THR A 107 11.21 -30.33 31.20
C THR A 107 10.23 -29.23 31.57
N ILE A 108 9.23 -29.01 30.72
CA ILE A 108 8.15 -28.05 30.97
C ILE A 108 6.83 -28.80 30.98
N ASP A 109 6.10 -28.68 32.08
CA ASP A 109 4.74 -29.18 32.22
C ASP A 109 3.76 -28.03 32.00
N MET A 110 2.94 -28.13 30.95
CA MET A 110 1.89 -27.16 30.66
C MET A 110 0.54 -27.76 31.04
N GLY A 111 -0.26 -27.00 31.78
CA GLY A 111 -1.64 -27.35 32.09
C GLY A 111 -2.57 -26.14 31.91
N GLY A 112 -3.80 -26.40 31.49
CA GLY A 112 -4.88 -25.45 31.74
C GLY A 112 -6.13 -25.66 30.89
N VAL A 113 -7.30 -25.58 31.56
CA VAL A 113 -8.42 -24.65 31.23
C VAL A 113 -9.17 -24.30 32.52
N THR A 114 -9.61 -23.05 32.68
CA THR A 114 -10.71 -22.67 33.60
C THR A 114 -11.86 -22.10 32.76
N PRO A 115 -13.12 -22.54 32.94
CA PRO A 115 -14.24 -22.01 32.15
C PRO A 115 -14.77 -20.69 32.74
N GLY A 116 -14.99 -19.66 31.90
CA GLY A 116 -15.83 -18.51 32.27
C GLY A 116 -15.34 -17.08 32.00
N PHE A 117 -14.21 -16.84 31.30
CA PHE A 117 -13.78 -15.48 30.93
C PHE A 117 -13.28 -15.40 29.48
N PRO A 118 -13.62 -14.35 28.70
CA PRO A 118 -13.10 -14.15 27.35
C PRO A 118 -11.67 -13.57 27.45
N GLY A 119 -10.69 -14.46 27.52
CA GLY A 119 -9.27 -14.13 27.63
C GLY A 119 -8.54 -15.13 28.53
N GLY A 120 -8.33 -16.36 28.06
CA GLY A 120 -7.57 -17.37 28.80
C GLY A 120 -6.07 -17.11 28.69
N ALA A 121 -5.41 -16.81 29.82
CA ALA A 121 -3.95 -16.81 29.91
C ALA A 121 -3.44 -18.23 30.17
N THR A 122 -2.42 -18.65 29.43
CA THR A 122 -1.66 -19.88 29.67
C THR A 122 -0.60 -19.63 30.74
N PHE A 123 -0.55 -20.45 31.79
CA PHE A 123 0.54 -20.43 32.76
C PHE A 123 1.32 -21.75 32.65
N GLY A 124 2.64 -21.65 32.43
CA GLY A 124 3.56 -22.80 32.48
C GLY A 124 4.51 -22.65 33.66
N THR A 125 4.82 -23.76 34.34
CA THR A 125 5.83 -23.79 35.40
C THR A 125 7.10 -24.45 34.84
N LEU A 126 8.20 -23.69 34.81
CA LEU A 126 9.51 -24.21 34.40
C LEU A 126 10.16 -24.92 35.59
N PHE A 127 10.49 -26.21 35.44
CA PHE A 127 11.30 -26.94 36.42
C PHE A 127 12.75 -26.99 35.94
N TYR A 128 13.67 -26.62 36.82
CA TYR A 128 15.12 -26.66 36.60
C TYR A 128 15.80 -27.34 37.80
N ASP A 129 16.92 -28.02 37.55
CA ASP A 129 17.55 -28.86 38.57
C ASP A 129 18.38 -28.06 39.59
N ASN A 130 18.93 -26.87 39.26
CA ASN A 130 19.59 -25.97 40.21
C ASN A 130 19.37 -24.47 39.91
N ALA A 131 19.20 -23.64 40.95
CA ALA A 131 18.93 -22.19 40.80
C ALA A 131 20.07 -21.38 40.15
N SER A 132 21.31 -21.88 40.21
CA SER A 132 22.44 -21.30 39.48
C SER A 132 22.35 -21.50 37.96
N ASP A 133 21.45 -22.35 37.47
CA ASP A 133 21.27 -22.58 36.03
C ASP A 133 20.50 -21.45 35.31
N LEU A 134 19.90 -20.51 36.06
CA LEU A 134 19.26 -19.29 35.52
C LEU A 134 20.11 -18.03 35.69
N SER A 135 21.26 -18.13 36.38
CA SER A 135 22.16 -16.98 36.55
C SER A 135 23.07 -16.82 35.33
N GLY A 136 22.84 -15.76 34.55
CA GLY A 136 23.66 -15.41 33.38
C GLY A 136 22.99 -14.54 32.31
N GLY A 137 22.00 -13.73 32.66
CA GLY A 137 21.32 -12.80 31.73
C GLY A 137 20.39 -13.47 30.72
N CYS A 138 19.93 -14.71 31.00
CA CYS A 138 19.02 -15.44 30.13
C CYS A 138 17.55 -15.25 30.55
N ASP A 139 16.77 -14.58 29.72
CA ASP A 139 15.33 -14.42 29.91
C ASP A 139 14.57 -15.27 28.88
N VAL A 140 13.55 -16.01 29.34
CA VAL A 140 12.63 -16.76 28.46
C VAL A 140 11.32 -15.99 28.37
N VAL A 141 10.96 -15.56 27.17
CA VAL A 141 9.72 -14.83 26.91
C VAL A 141 8.75 -15.75 26.18
N PHE A 142 7.53 -15.85 26.70
CA PHE A 142 6.43 -16.59 26.09
C PHE A 142 5.44 -15.63 25.44
N THR A 143 5.02 -15.95 24.22
CA THR A 143 3.88 -15.28 23.57
C THR A 143 3.10 -16.31 22.76
N GLY A 144 1.77 -16.27 22.89
CA GLY A 144 0.86 -17.19 22.21
C GLY A 144 -0.60 -16.96 22.58
N PHE A 145 -1.49 -17.36 21.68
CA PHE A 145 -2.95 -17.38 21.87
C PHE A 145 -3.44 -18.78 21.50
N GLY A 146 -3.92 -19.54 22.50
CA GLY A 146 -4.39 -20.91 22.30
C GLY A 146 -3.27 -21.91 21.95
N PRO A 147 -3.49 -22.85 21.00
CA PRO A 147 -2.53 -23.93 20.71
C PRO A 147 -1.26 -23.50 19.98
N TYR A 148 -1.14 -22.21 19.63
CA TYR A 148 0.04 -21.63 18.98
C TYR A 148 0.87 -20.85 20.00
N TYR A 149 2.09 -21.30 20.24
CA TYR A 149 3.02 -20.59 21.11
C TYR A 149 4.42 -20.52 20.53
N ALA A 150 5.12 -19.43 20.89
CA ALA A 150 6.52 -19.23 20.58
C ALA A 150 7.30 -18.96 21.88
N LEU A 151 8.41 -19.68 22.03
CA LEU A 151 9.39 -19.52 23.10
C LEU A 151 10.58 -18.75 22.54
N TYR A 152 10.93 -17.66 23.20
CA TYR A 152 12.09 -16.83 22.86
C TYR A 152 13.11 -16.93 23.97
N PHE A 153 14.32 -17.34 23.64
CA PHE A 153 15.45 -17.34 24.55
C PHE A 153 16.27 -16.10 24.26
N ARG A 154 16.37 -15.19 25.22
CA ARG A 154 17.21 -13.99 25.12
C ARG A 154 18.39 -14.12 26.05
N ARG A 155 19.56 -13.64 25.63
CA ARG A 155 20.76 -13.54 26.47
C ARG A 155 21.29 -12.11 26.37
N ASP A 156 21.47 -11.45 27.51
CA ASP A 156 21.93 -10.06 27.60
C ASP A 156 21.08 -9.10 26.73
N GLY A 157 19.76 -9.33 26.70
CA GLY A 157 18.78 -8.54 25.94
C GLY A 157 18.64 -8.91 24.47
N ASN A 158 19.51 -9.75 23.91
CA ASN A 158 19.48 -10.15 22.50
C ASN A 158 18.81 -11.52 22.29
N LEU A 159 18.01 -11.65 21.23
CA LEU A 159 17.37 -12.92 20.88
C LEU A 159 18.42 -13.95 20.44
N PHE A 160 18.50 -15.05 21.17
CA PHE A 160 19.49 -16.10 20.99
C PHE A 160 18.91 -17.35 20.32
N ALA A 161 17.66 -17.71 20.62
CA ALA A 161 16.97 -18.81 19.97
C ALA A 161 15.44 -18.64 20.02
N THR A 162 14.74 -19.23 19.06
CA THR A 162 13.28 -19.29 19.03
C THR A 162 12.79 -20.70 18.78
N TYR A 163 11.76 -21.12 19.50
CA TYR A 163 11.00 -22.34 19.20
C TYR A 163 9.54 -21.99 18.99
N GLN A 164 8.97 -22.38 17.86
CA GLN A 164 7.57 -22.17 17.53
C GLN A 164 6.90 -23.52 17.36
N SER A 165 5.82 -23.77 18.09
CA SER A 165 5.01 -24.98 17.84
C SER A 165 4.03 -24.71 16.70
N GLY A 166 4.06 -25.59 15.69
CA GLY A 166 3.00 -25.77 14.72
C GLY A 166 2.01 -26.83 15.19
N ASN A 167 0.85 -26.90 14.53
CA ASN A 167 -0.30 -27.74 14.82
C ASN A 167 0.06 -29.16 15.34
N VAL A 168 -0.71 -29.65 16.31
CA VAL A 168 -0.45 -30.84 17.13
C VAL A 168 -0.01 -32.06 16.30
N GLY A 169 1.30 -32.30 16.31
CA GLY A 169 1.99 -33.50 15.86
C GLY A 169 3.43 -33.38 16.34
N TRP A 170 3.90 -34.32 17.17
CA TRP A 170 5.19 -34.31 17.84
C TRP A 170 6.32 -33.77 16.96
N ALA A 171 6.82 -32.57 17.26
CA ALA A 171 7.98 -31.98 16.59
C ALA A 171 9.20 -32.06 17.50
N THR A 172 10.24 -32.77 17.07
CA THR A 172 11.59 -32.73 17.67
C THR A 172 12.55 -32.10 16.67
N GLY A 173 13.37 -31.14 17.11
CA GLY A 173 14.38 -30.47 16.29
C GLY A 173 15.53 -29.95 17.14
N VAL A 174 16.76 -30.04 16.62
CA VAL A 174 18.00 -29.58 17.28
C VAL A 174 18.54 -28.38 16.50
N ALA A 175 18.70 -27.23 17.16
CA ALA A 175 19.38 -26.07 16.59
C ALA A 175 20.89 -26.17 16.84
N GLY A 176 21.70 -26.20 15.77
CA GLY A 176 23.16 -26.21 15.84
C GLY A 176 23.75 -24.97 15.18
N GLY A 177 24.54 -24.19 15.92
CA GLY A 177 25.41 -23.15 15.39
C GLY A 177 26.78 -23.28 16.05
N SER A 178 27.84 -23.46 15.26
CA SER A 178 29.21 -23.58 15.74
C SER A 178 30.07 -22.37 15.33
N ASN A 179 30.71 -21.80 16.35
CA ASN A 179 31.99 -21.09 16.36
C ASN A 179 32.07 -19.64 15.85
N LEU A 180 31.88 -18.72 16.80
CA LEU A 180 32.48 -17.38 16.84
C LEU A 180 33.93 -17.44 17.35
N LYS A 181 34.85 -16.72 16.70
CA LYS A 181 36.12 -16.26 17.29
C LYS A 181 36.15 -14.72 17.28
N THR A 182 36.74 -14.19 18.36
CA THR A 182 36.81 -12.81 18.86
C THR A 182 37.38 -11.76 17.88
N PRO A 183 37.06 -10.45 18.05
CA PRO A 183 37.37 -9.41 17.09
C PRO A 183 38.77 -8.79 17.29
N GLU A 184 39.51 -8.62 16.20
CA GLU A 184 40.59 -7.63 16.07
C GLU A 184 40.18 -6.56 15.03
N PRO A 185 40.65 -5.30 15.16
CA PRO A 185 40.13 -4.18 14.39
C PRO A 185 40.93 -3.95 13.09
N VAL A 186 40.35 -4.10 11.90
CA VAL A 186 40.99 -3.67 10.64
C VAL A 186 40.01 -3.15 9.57
N SER A 187 40.38 -1.97 9.07
CA SER A 187 40.11 -1.23 7.82
C SER A 187 39.08 -1.68 6.77
N SER A 188 38.46 -0.65 6.19
CA SER A 188 37.91 -0.50 4.83
C SER A 188 38.28 -1.56 3.79
N SER A 189 37.25 -1.98 3.04
CA SER A 189 37.23 -2.83 1.82
C SER A 189 36.78 -4.29 1.99
N VAL A 190 35.47 -4.52 2.21
CA VAL A 190 34.69 -5.65 1.64
C VAL A 190 33.20 -5.29 1.72
N TYR A 191 32.59 -4.79 0.64
CA TYR A 191 31.14 -4.90 0.43
C TYR A 191 30.92 -5.60 -0.91
N ALA A 192 31.18 -6.90 -0.90
CA ALA A 192 30.65 -7.85 -1.85
C ALA A 192 30.22 -9.06 -1.04
N THR A 193 29.00 -9.58 -1.32
CA THR A 193 28.32 -10.74 -0.72
C THR A 193 27.90 -10.56 0.76
N THR A 194 26.67 -10.81 1.22
CA THR A 194 25.58 -11.68 0.75
C THR A 194 24.30 -11.24 1.49
N MET A 195 23.18 -11.05 0.78
CA MET A 195 21.85 -10.79 1.37
C MET A 195 21.41 -11.97 2.26
N PRO A 196 20.63 -11.75 3.34
CA PRO A 196 20.07 -12.84 4.15
C PRO A 196 19.13 -13.71 3.29
N SER A 197 19.44 -15.00 3.19
CA SER A 197 18.63 -15.99 2.50
C SER A 197 17.46 -16.44 3.37
N SER A 198 16.39 -15.63 3.40
CA SER A 198 15.04 -16.14 3.68
C SER A 198 14.00 -15.22 3.02
N ARG A 199 14.07 -15.10 1.70
CA ARG A 199 12.89 -14.70 0.91
C ARG A 199 11.88 -15.84 1.06
N THR A 200 10.69 -15.55 1.57
CA THR A 200 9.54 -16.46 1.44
C THR A 200 9.37 -16.82 -0.04
N SER A 201 9.18 -18.11 -0.31
CA SER A 201 9.29 -18.76 -1.62
C SER A 201 8.13 -18.49 -2.60
N LEU A 202 7.53 -17.30 -2.54
CA LEU A 202 6.45 -16.90 -3.44
C LEU A 202 7.05 -16.28 -4.69
N GLU A 203 7.09 -17.05 -5.77
CA GLU A 203 7.49 -16.54 -7.08
C GLU A 203 6.38 -15.64 -7.65
N VAL A 204 6.78 -14.58 -8.37
CA VAL A 204 5.85 -13.65 -9.04
C VAL A 204 4.92 -14.39 -10.02
N ASP A 205 5.36 -15.54 -10.52
CA ASP A 205 4.65 -16.42 -11.44
C ASP A 205 3.42 -17.10 -10.80
N ASP A 206 3.43 -17.30 -9.47
CA ASP A 206 2.38 -18.01 -8.73
C ASP A 206 1.25 -17.10 -8.23
N VAL A 207 1.35 -15.79 -8.47
CA VAL A 207 0.38 -14.81 -8.00
C VAL A 207 -0.50 -14.36 -9.16
N THR A 208 -1.79 -14.64 -9.06
CA THR A 208 -2.83 -14.27 -10.04
C THR A 208 -3.83 -13.34 -9.38
N ILE A 209 -4.19 -12.25 -10.07
CA ILE A 209 -5.26 -11.36 -9.61
C ILE A 209 -6.60 -12.06 -9.85
N THR A 210 -7.35 -12.34 -8.79
CA THR A 210 -8.60 -13.13 -8.85
C THR A 210 -9.84 -12.26 -8.83
N SER A 211 -9.79 -11.12 -8.14
CA SER A 211 -10.89 -10.17 -8.04
C SER A 211 -10.38 -8.79 -7.62
N PHE A 212 -11.28 -7.83 -7.45
CA PHE A 212 -10.94 -6.51 -6.93
C PHE A 212 -12.11 -5.91 -6.14
N THR A 213 -11.80 -4.98 -5.26
CA THR A 213 -12.77 -4.11 -4.57
C THR A 213 -12.45 -2.65 -4.92
N VAL A 214 -13.48 -1.85 -5.19
CA VAL A 214 -13.37 -0.40 -5.32
C VAL A 214 -14.18 0.25 -4.21
N THR A 215 -13.56 1.16 -3.47
CA THR A 215 -14.16 1.89 -2.35
C THR A 215 -14.00 3.39 -2.59
N ASP A 216 -15.08 4.15 -2.48
CA ASP A 216 -15.03 5.61 -2.46
C ASP A 216 -14.75 6.05 -1.01
N ILE A 217 -13.55 6.53 -0.71
CA ILE A 217 -13.22 7.08 0.61
C ILE A 217 -13.03 8.59 0.50
N ARG A 218 -13.75 9.34 1.34
CA ARG A 218 -13.76 10.81 1.31
C ARG A 218 -13.49 11.37 2.69
N PHE A 219 -12.55 12.30 2.78
CA PHE A 219 -12.13 12.94 4.01
C PHE A 219 -12.74 14.35 4.09
N PRO A 220 -13.27 14.75 5.25
CA PRO A 220 -13.99 16.01 5.42
C PRO A 220 -13.04 17.21 5.59
N THR A 221 -12.07 17.35 4.69
CA THR A 221 -11.07 18.44 4.70
C THR A 221 -11.71 19.82 4.52
N SER A 222 -12.98 19.88 4.12
CA SER A 222 -13.69 21.15 4.03
C SER A 222 -14.00 21.75 5.41
N LEU A 223 -13.94 20.94 6.48
CA LEU A 223 -14.19 21.41 7.86
C LEU A 223 -13.00 22.10 8.51
N ASP A 224 -11.77 21.75 8.11
CA ASP A 224 -10.53 22.34 8.64
C ASP A 224 -9.81 23.24 7.62
N GLY A 225 -10.37 23.37 6.41
CA GLY A 225 -9.86 24.25 5.35
C GLY A 225 -8.60 23.73 4.66
N VAL A 226 -8.17 22.50 4.98
CA VAL A 226 -7.01 21.85 4.37
C VAL A 226 -7.28 21.60 2.89
N GLY A 227 -6.28 21.85 2.04
CA GLY A 227 -6.39 21.66 0.60
C GLY A 227 -7.15 22.78 -0.12
N SER A 228 -7.66 23.79 0.60
CA SER A 228 -8.30 24.94 -0.03
C SER A 228 -7.28 25.80 -0.77
N ASP A 229 -7.63 26.12 -2.01
CA ASP A 229 -6.98 27.12 -2.85
C ASP A 229 -8.06 27.98 -3.51
N ALA A 230 -7.63 28.89 -4.37
CA ALA A 230 -8.52 29.86 -4.99
C ALA A 230 -9.47 29.32 -6.04
N MET A 231 -9.11 28.20 -6.66
CA MET A 231 -9.97 27.48 -7.59
C MET A 231 -10.83 26.46 -6.86
N HIS A 232 -10.25 25.84 -5.84
CA HIS A 232 -10.84 24.74 -5.10
C HIS A 232 -11.14 25.17 -3.66
N VAL A 233 -12.32 25.75 -3.45
CA VAL A 233 -12.86 26.03 -2.12
C VAL A 233 -13.77 24.90 -1.65
N GLY A 234 -13.81 24.65 -0.33
CA GLY A 234 -14.66 23.60 0.26
C GLY A 234 -14.32 22.18 -0.21
N THR A 235 -13.04 21.87 -0.42
CA THR A 235 -12.60 20.56 -0.92
C THR A 235 -12.77 19.46 0.12
N ASN A 236 -13.26 18.30 -0.31
CA ASN A 236 -13.26 17.08 0.48
C ASN A 236 -12.34 16.05 -0.18
N GLY A 237 -11.08 16.00 0.25
CA GLY A 237 -10.06 15.11 -0.32
C GLY A 237 -10.59 13.68 -0.44
N SER A 238 -10.66 13.16 -1.65
CA SER A 238 -11.36 11.92 -1.96
C SER A 238 -10.45 10.99 -2.74
N HIS A 239 -10.40 9.74 -2.29
CA HIS A 239 -9.56 8.71 -2.88
C HIS A 239 -10.44 7.57 -3.38
N PRO A 240 -10.80 7.55 -4.66
CA PRO A 240 -11.23 6.32 -5.33
C PRO A 240 -10.15 5.25 -5.12
N TYR A 241 -10.43 4.31 -4.21
CA TYR A 241 -9.47 3.35 -3.69
C TYR A 241 -9.74 1.98 -4.30
N ILE A 242 -8.70 1.31 -4.79
CA ILE A 242 -8.80 -0.03 -5.35
C ILE A 242 -7.91 -1.02 -4.61
N GLN A 243 -8.46 -2.20 -4.34
CA GLN A 243 -7.76 -3.36 -3.83
C GLN A 243 -7.85 -4.49 -4.85
N LEU A 244 -6.72 -4.97 -5.33
CA LEU A 244 -6.58 -6.14 -6.20
C LEU A 244 -6.33 -7.37 -5.32
N HIS A 245 -7.29 -8.28 -5.30
CA HIS A 245 -7.19 -9.54 -4.53
C HIS A 245 -6.54 -10.60 -5.40
N THR A 246 -5.80 -11.51 -4.77
CA THR A 246 -5.08 -12.57 -5.47
C THR A 246 -5.53 -13.96 -5.04
N ASN A 247 -4.94 -14.99 -5.63
CA ASN A 247 -5.07 -16.37 -5.18
C ASN A 247 -4.36 -16.64 -3.83
N HIS A 248 -3.66 -15.64 -3.27
CA HIS A 248 -3.06 -15.66 -1.94
C HIS A 248 -3.73 -14.60 -1.07
N CYS A 249 -4.46 -15.00 -0.03
CA CYS A 249 -5.31 -14.09 0.74
C CYS A 249 -4.57 -12.92 1.40
N ASP A 250 -3.28 -13.10 1.70
CA ASP A 250 -2.45 -12.11 2.38
C ASP A 250 -1.79 -11.11 1.41
N LEU A 251 -1.92 -11.33 0.10
CA LEU A 251 -1.35 -10.46 -0.94
C LEU A 251 -2.46 -9.68 -1.64
N ILE A 252 -2.57 -8.40 -1.25
CA ILE A 252 -3.51 -7.44 -1.80
C ILE A 252 -2.73 -6.27 -2.38
N GLY A 253 -2.96 -5.98 -3.67
CA GLY A 253 -2.42 -4.81 -4.36
C GLY A 253 -3.31 -3.60 -4.14
N GLU A 254 -2.74 -2.46 -3.74
CA GLU A 254 -3.53 -1.32 -3.30
C GLU A 254 -3.14 -0.07 -4.08
N GLY A 255 -4.13 0.65 -4.57
CA GLY A 255 -3.91 1.83 -5.40
C GLY A 255 -4.99 2.87 -5.17
N ILE A 256 -4.64 4.12 -5.42
CA ILE A 256 -5.55 5.26 -5.26
C ILE A 256 -5.56 6.08 -6.55
N ALA A 257 -6.72 6.66 -6.85
CA ALA A 257 -6.84 7.88 -7.63
C ALA A 257 -7.22 9.03 -6.68
N PHE A 258 -7.26 10.26 -7.18
CA PHE A 258 -7.55 11.45 -6.37
C PHE A 258 -8.63 12.34 -7.01
N SER A 259 -9.51 12.89 -6.17
CA SER A 259 -10.40 14.00 -6.48
C SER A 259 -10.69 14.82 -5.22
N ASN A 260 -11.38 15.95 -5.38
CA ASN A 260 -11.68 16.89 -4.29
C ASN A 260 -13.13 16.77 -3.76
N GLY A 261 -13.75 15.59 -3.87
CA GLY A 261 -15.12 15.36 -3.39
C GLY A 261 -16.02 14.78 -4.48
N ARG A 262 -16.93 15.61 -4.98
CA ARG A 262 -17.81 15.25 -6.12
C ARG A 262 -16.99 14.84 -7.34
N GLY A 263 -17.49 13.88 -8.10
CA GLY A 263 -16.77 13.25 -9.20
C GLY A 263 -15.89 12.07 -8.77
N SER A 264 -15.65 11.87 -7.46
CA SER A 264 -15.01 10.64 -6.96
C SER A 264 -15.78 9.39 -7.43
N GLU A 265 -17.11 9.45 -7.42
CA GLU A 265 -17.98 8.37 -7.89
C GLU A 265 -17.77 8.03 -9.38
N LEU A 266 -17.47 9.02 -10.22
CA LEU A 266 -17.18 8.80 -11.64
C LEU A 266 -15.86 8.05 -11.82
N ILE A 267 -14.86 8.37 -11.00
CA ILE A 267 -13.57 7.67 -11.01
C ILE A 267 -13.74 6.24 -10.48
N CYS A 268 -14.54 6.03 -9.43
CA CYS A 268 -14.88 4.68 -8.94
C CYS A 268 -15.57 3.84 -10.01
N MET A 269 -16.48 4.41 -10.80
CA MET A 269 -17.09 3.70 -11.94
C MET A 269 -16.05 3.32 -12.99
N ALA A 270 -15.13 4.24 -13.32
CA ALA A 270 -14.05 3.95 -14.26
C ALA A 270 -13.08 2.89 -13.71
N LEU A 271 -12.71 2.94 -12.42
CA LEU A 271 -11.89 1.90 -11.78
C LEU A 271 -12.53 0.52 -11.92
N ASN A 272 -13.83 0.39 -11.66
CA ASN A 272 -14.57 -0.86 -11.83
C ASN A 272 -14.52 -1.41 -13.27
N ILE A 273 -14.38 -0.54 -14.27
CA ILE A 273 -14.26 -0.92 -15.68
C ILE A 273 -12.82 -1.37 -15.99
N PHE A 274 -11.83 -0.53 -15.65
CA PHE A 274 -10.44 -0.79 -16.01
C PHE A 274 -9.83 -1.94 -15.19
N ALA A 275 -10.19 -2.13 -13.93
CA ALA A 275 -9.70 -3.20 -13.09
C ALA A 275 -10.03 -4.60 -13.63
N LYS A 276 -11.17 -4.77 -14.32
CA LYS A 276 -11.54 -6.04 -14.98
C LYS A 276 -10.48 -6.51 -15.98
N ARG A 277 -9.69 -5.59 -16.54
CA ARG A 277 -8.64 -5.93 -17.52
C ARG A 277 -7.46 -6.66 -16.89
N VAL A 278 -7.25 -6.54 -15.58
CA VAL A 278 -6.15 -7.21 -14.87
C VAL A 278 -6.58 -8.48 -14.12
N VAL A 279 -7.88 -8.70 -13.94
CA VAL A 279 -8.42 -9.95 -13.37
C VAL A 279 -8.09 -11.14 -14.28
N GLY A 280 -7.66 -12.24 -13.66
CA GLY A 280 -7.23 -13.47 -14.33
C GLY A 280 -5.80 -13.43 -14.87
N LYS A 281 -5.09 -12.30 -14.74
CA LYS A 281 -3.68 -12.18 -15.15
C LYS A 281 -2.75 -12.55 -14.01
N THR A 282 -1.64 -13.20 -14.35
CA THR A 282 -0.56 -13.41 -13.39
C THR A 282 0.26 -12.14 -13.23
N MET A 283 0.87 -11.98 -12.07
CA MET A 283 1.78 -10.86 -11.82
C MET A 283 2.99 -10.93 -12.74
N HIS A 284 3.48 -12.11 -13.11
CA HIS A 284 4.53 -12.27 -14.11
C HIS A 284 4.14 -11.71 -15.47
N GLU A 285 2.93 -12.02 -15.96
CA GLU A 285 2.45 -11.53 -17.24
C GLU A 285 2.43 -10.00 -17.31
N LEU A 286 2.06 -9.37 -16.20
CA LEU A 286 1.97 -7.91 -16.06
C LEU A 286 3.34 -7.25 -15.88
N THR A 287 4.20 -7.78 -15.01
CA THR A 287 5.41 -7.09 -14.57
C THR A 287 6.62 -7.34 -15.45
N ARG A 288 6.67 -8.46 -16.21
CA ARG A 288 7.77 -8.76 -17.15
C ARG A 288 8.00 -7.68 -18.21
N ASN A 289 6.96 -6.89 -18.51
CA ASN A 289 7.05 -5.74 -19.40
C ASN A 289 5.98 -4.70 -19.04
N MET A 290 6.29 -3.88 -18.05
CA MET A 290 5.36 -2.86 -17.54
C MET A 290 4.96 -1.82 -18.60
N GLY A 291 5.79 -1.53 -19.61
CA GLY A 291 5.41 -0.65 -20.73
C GLY A 291 4.33 -1.27 -21.63
N LYS A 292 4.39 -2.58 -21.89
CA LYS A 292 3.32 -3.31 -22.60
C LYS A 292 2.06 -3.41 -21.76
N THR A 293 2.18 -3.59 -20.44
CA THR A 293 1.03 -3.58 -19.52
C THR A 293 0.35 -2.22 -19.50
N TRP A 294 1.11 -1.14 -19.41
CA TRP A 294 0.61 0.22 -19.54
C TRP A 294 -0.13 0.41 -20.87
N ARG A 295 0.50 0.03 -21.99
CA ARG A 295 -0.13 0.06 -23.32
C ARG A 295 -1.43 -0.72 -23.35
N TYR A 296 -1.46 -1.93 -22.78
CA TYR A 296 -2.65 -2.77 -22.73
C TYR A 296 -3.81 -2.11 -21.98
N MET A 297 -3.53 -1.37 -20.90
CA MET A 297 -4.55 -0.63 -20.15
C MET A 297 -5.15 0.50 -20.96
N VAL A 298 -4.35 1.22 -21.75
CA VAL A 298 -4.82 2.40 -22.49
C VAL A 298 -5.15 2.14 -23.97
N SER A 299 -5.02 0.92 -24.49
CA SER A 299 -5.17 0.65 -25.94
C SER A 299 -6.57 0.26 -26.39
N ASP A 300 -7.52 0.15 -25.47
CA ASP A 300 -8.90 -0.12 -25.82
C ASP A 300 -9.48 1.04 -26.65
N SER A 301 -9.73 0.82 -27.94
CA SER A 301 -10.13 1.89 -28.85
C SER A 301 -11.39 2.64 -28.42
N GLN A 302 -12.34 1.97 -27.75
CA GLN A 302 -13.59 2.59 -27.33
C GLN A 302 -13.35 3.48 -26.10
N TYR A 303 -12.63 2.98 -25.10
CA TYR A 303 -12.29 3.80 -23.93
C TYR A 303 -11.26 4.90 -24.25
N ARG A 304 -10.40 4.69 -25.25
CA ARG A 304 -9.54 5.75 -25.78
C ARG A 304 -10.33 6.92 -26.34
N TRP A 305 -11.48 6.67 -26.97
CA TRP A 305 -12.28 7.72 -27.60
C TRP A 305 -12.78 8.77 -26.61
N ILE A 306 -13.04 8.37 -25.37
CA ILE A 306 -13.55 9.25 -24.30
C ILE A 306 -12.45 9.92 -23.46
N GLY A 307 -11.18 9.60 -23.72
CA GLY A 307 -10.00 10.27 -23.14
C GLY A 307 -9.29 11.08 -24.22
N PRO A 308 -8.36 10.47 -24.99
CA PRO A 308 -7.46 9.39 -24.61
C PRO A 308 -6.39 9.88 -23.63
N GLU A 309 -5.95 9.00 -22.72
CA GLU A 309 -4.83 9.29 -21.80
C GLU A 309 -5.02 10.62 -21.05
N LYS A 310 -6.26 10.90 -20.60
CA LYS A 310 -6.64 12.08 -19.80
C LYS A 310 -7.90 11.85 -18.98
N SER A 311 -8.17 12.75 -18.02
CA SER A 311 -9.41 12.81 -17.24
C SER A 311 -9.72 11.49 -16.49
N VAL A 312 -11.00 11.25 -16.18
CA VAL A 312 -11.51 10.15 -15.34
C VAL A 312 -10.97 8.78 -15.77
N THR A 313 -10.89 8.50 -17.07
CA THR A 313 -10.37 7.22 -17.57
C THR A 313 -8.90 7.02 -17.23
N HIS A 314 -8.10 8.08 -17.28
CA HIS A 314 -6.67 8.01 -17.03
C HIS A 314 -6.35 7.98 -15.54
N LEU A 315 -7.14 8.71 -14.73
CA LEU A 315 -7.11 8.58 -13.27
C LEU A 315 -7.39 7.14 -12.83
N ALA A 316 -8.37 6.47 -13.46
CA ALA A 316 -8.65 5.06 -13.17
C ALA A 316 -7.51 4.13 -13.61
N VAL A 317 -6.90 4.37 -14.78
CA VAL A 317 -5.70 3.63 -15.22
C VAL A 317 -4.56 3.80 -14.22
N ALA A 318 -4.34 5.02 -13.72
CA ALA A 318 -3.32 5.31 -12.70
C ALA A 318 -3.60 4.52 -11.42
N GLY A 319 -4.83 4.54 -10.90
CA GLY A 319 -5.21 3.78 -9.70
C GLY A 319 -4.97 2.27 -9.84
N VAL A 320 -5.38 1.67 -10.97
CA VAL A 320 -5.15 0.23 -11.23
C VAL A 320 -3.66 -0.09 -11.34
N LEU A 321 -2.89 0.70 -12.09
CA LEU A 321 -1.46 0.43 -12.28
C LEU A 321 -0.65 0.69 -11.01
N ASN A 322 -1.01 1.68 -10.21
CA ASN A 322 -0.42 1.89 -8.88
C ASN A 322 -0.66 0.67 -7.98
N ALA A 323 -1.86 0.07 -8.02
CA ALA A 323 -2.15 -1.18 -7.30
C ALA A 323 -1.32 -2.38 -7.81
N VAL A 324 -1.03 -2.44 -9.11
CA VAL A 324 -0.13 -3.46 -9.67
C VAL A 324 1.31 -3.26 -9.20
N TRP A 325 1.81 -2.02 -9.16
CA TRP A 325 3.14 -1.70 -8.61
C TRP A 325 3.24 -2.00 -7.12
N ASP A 326 2.22 -1.64 -6.34
CA ASP A 326 2.13 -1.95 -4.92
C ASP A 326 2.14 -3.47 -4.66
N LEU A 327 1.32 -4.23 -5.40
CA LEU A 327 1.31 -5.69 -5.31
C LEU A 327 2.68 -6.29 -5.65
N TRP A 328 3.34 -5.76 -6.69
CA TRP A 328 4.67 -6.23 -7.07
C TRP A 328 5.70 -6.00 -5.97
N GLY A 329 5.67 -4.83 -5.32
CA GLY A 329 6.52 -4.57 -4.16
C GLY A 329 6.24 -5.48 -2.97
N LYS A 330 4.97 -5.75 -2.68
CA LYS A 330 4.57 -6.69 -1.61
C LYS A 330 5.04 -8.12 -1.88
N ILE A 331 4.96 -8.60 -3.13
CA ILE A 331 5.46 -9.92 -3.53
C ILE A 331 6.98 -10.00 -3.35
N LEU A 332 7.70 -8.97 -3.78
CA LEU A 332 9.17 -8.95 -3.68
C LEU A 332 9.69 -8.63 -2.27
N GLY A 333 8.83 -8.18 -1.37
CA GLY A 333 9.22 -7.67 -0.06
C GLY A 333 10.02 -6.36 -0.14
N LEU A 334 9.78 -5.55 -1.18
CA LEU A 334 10.53 -4.31 -1.45
C LEU A 334 9.60 -3.10 -1.64
N PRO A 335 10.01 -1.89 -1.22
CA PRO A 335 9.31 -0.67 -1.59
C PRO A 335 9.47 -0.40 -3.09
N VAL A 336 8.44 0.16 -3.74
CA VAL A 336 8.42 0.41 -5.20
C VAL A 336 9.62 1.22 -5.68
N TRP A 337 10.12 2.18 -4.90
CA TRP A 337 11.27 2.99 -5.33
C TRP A 337 12.52 2.13 -5.48
N GLN A 338 12.71 1.16 -4.58
CA GLN A 338 13.88 0.28 -4.59
C GLN A 338 13.81 -0.70 -5.75
N ILE A 339 12.63 -1.21 -6.10
CA ILE A 339 12.44 -2.06 -7.30
C ILE A 339 12.95 -1.34 -8.54
N VAL A 340 12.50 -0.10 -8.77
CA VAL A 340 12.92 0.70 -9.93
C VAL A 340 14.39 1.08 -9.83
N CYS A 341 14.88 1.38 -8.62
CA CYS A 341 16.29 1.72 -8.41
C CYS A 341 17.22 0.50 -8.48
N GLU A 342 16.74 -0.74 -8.44
CA GLU A 342 17.59 -1.92 -8.65
C GLU A 342 17.61 -2.39 -10.11
N MET A 343 16.66 -1.93 -10.93
CA MET A 343 16.62 -2.20 -12.37
C MET A 343 17.85 -1.68 -13.12
N SER A 344 18.24 -2.43 -14.14
CA SER A 344 19.12 -1.97 -15.22
C SER A 344 18.46 -0.85 -16.05
N PRO A 345 19.25 -0.02 -16.76
CA PRO A 345 18.71 0.97 -17.70
C PRO A 345 17.66 0.41 -18.66
N GLU A 346 17.90 -0.79 -19.19
CA GLU A 346 17.01 -1.47 -20.14
C GLU A 346 15.69 -1.89 -19.49
N GLU A 347 15.71 -2.28 -18.22
CA GLU A 347 14.49 -2.64 -17.47
C GLU A 347 13.65 -1.41 -17.10
N ILE A 348 14.29 -0.29 -16.73
CA ILE A 348 13.58 0.99 -16.51
C ILE A 348 12.88 1.42 -17.81
N VAL A 349 13.59 1.38 -18.94
CA VAL A 349 13.04 1.73 -20.26
C VAL A 349 11.94 0.76 -20.68
N ARG A 350 12.02 -0.52 -20.31
CA ARG A 350 10.96 -1.53 -20.52
C ARG A 350 9.66 -1.22 -19.76
N CYS A 351 9.71 -0.37 -18.74
CA CYS A 351 8.52 0.06 -18.01
C CYS A 351 7.73 1.17 -18.74
N ILE A 352 8.26 1.73 -19.83
CA ILE A 352 7.72 2.95 -20.46
C ILE A 352 7.08 2.64 -21.82
N ASP A 353 5.94 3.29 -22.10
CA ASP A 353 5.38 3.36 -23.45
C ASP A 353 5.84 4.66 -24.16
N PHE A 354 6.75 4.51 -25.12
CA PHE A 354 7.32 5.62 -25.90
C PHE A 354 6.42 6.18 -26.99
N ARG A 355 5.20 5.65 -27.18
CA ARG A 355 4.28 6.18 -28.19
C ARG A 355 3.99 7.67 -27.93
N TYR A 356 4.13 8.46 -29.00
CA TYR A 356 3.95 9.92 -29.07
C TYR A 356 5.06 10.79 -28.45
N ILE A 357 6.15 10.18 -27.98
CA ILE A 357 7.29 10.92 -27.41
C ILE A 357 8.63 10.65 -28.11
N THR A 358 8.67 9.78 -29.13
CA THR A 358 9.91 9.43 -29.86
C THR A 358 10.52 10.59 -30.66
N ASP A 359 9.75 11.64 -30.93
CA ASP A 359 10.24 12.89 -31.52
C ASP A 359 11.03 13.74 -30.51
N VAL A 360 10.96 13.40 -29.22
CA VAL A 360 11.71 14.05 -28.14
C VAL A 360 12.69 13.10 -27.49
N ILE A 361 12.33 11.86 -27.22
CA ILE A 361 13.21 10.88 -26.57
C ILE A 361 12.95 9.48 -27.12
N THR A 362 14.00 8.82 -27.62
CA THR A 362 13.91 7.41 -28.03
C THR A 362 14.27 6.46 -26.89
N PRO A 363 13.87 5.19 -26.94
CA PRO A 363 14.32 4.18 -25.97
C PRO A 363 15.85 4.10 -25.84
N GLU A 364 16.57 4.18 -26.96
CA GLU A 364 18.04 4.10 -27.02
C GLU A 364 18.69 5.33 -26.36
N GLU A 365 18.15 6.53 -26.61
CA GLU A 365 18.60 7.74 -25.94
C GLU A 365 18.37 7.66 -24.43
N ALA A 366 17.18 7.19 -24.01
CA ALA A 366 16.86 7.01 -22.60
C ALA A 366 17.80 6.03 -21.90
N ILE A 367 18.10 4.87 -22.52
CA ILE A 367 19.10 3.92 -22.02
C ILE A 367 20.46 4.61 -21.87
N GLY A 368 20.92 5.33 -22.90
CA GLY A 368 22.20 6.04 -22.86
C GLY A 368 22.29 7.11 -21.77
N MET A 369 21.17 7.79 -21.46
CA MET A 369 21.09 8.75 -20.35
C MET A 369 21.17 8.04 -19.00
N LEU A 370 20.41 6.95 -18.81
CA LEU A 370 20.42 6.17 -17.58
C LEU A 370 21.77 5.50 -17.30
N GLN A 371 22.47 5.03 -18.35
CA GLN A 371 23.84 4.51 -18.22
C GLN A 371 24.82 5.57 -17.73
N LYS A 372 24.62 6.86 -18.09
CA LYS A 372 25.42 7.96 -17.54
C LYS A 372 25.08 8.18 -16.06
N THR A 373 23.79 8.23 -15.72
CA THR A 373 23.34 8.40 -14.33
C THR A 373 23.75 7.22 -13.44
N ALA A 374 23.89 6.01 -13.98
CA ALA A 374 24.31 4.83 -13.19
C ALA A 374 25.64 5.05 -12.43
N LYS A 375 26.50 5.96 -12.91
CA LYS A 375 27.68 6.41 -12.16
C LYS A 375 27.26 7.12 -10.86
N GLY A 376 27.75 6.63 -9.72
CA GLY A 376 27.41 7.15 -8.39
C GLY A 376 26.06 6.68 -7.84
N LYS A 377 25.37 5.75 -8.50
CA LYS A 377 24.07 5.21 -8.04
C LYS A 377 24.17 4.54 -6.66
N GLU A 378 25.28 3.88 -6.37
CA GLU A 378 25.53 3.23 -5.07
C GLU A 378 25.60 4.25 -3.91
N GLU A 379 26.26 5.38 -4.12
CA GLU A 379 26.31 6.47 -3.14
C GLU A 379 24.92 7.08 -2.92
N ARG A 380 24.17 7.31 -4.00
CA ARG A 380 22.80 7.83 -3.90
C ARG A 380 21.82 6.85 -3.25
N LEU A 381 22.02 5.54 -3.45
CA LEU A 381 21.29 4.50 -2.74
C LEU A 381 21.56 4.57 -1.24
N LYS A 382 22.83 4.72 -0.84
CA LYS A 382 23.19 4.92 0.56
C LYS A 382 22.52 6.17 1.13
N GLU A 383 22.55 7.28 0.40
CA GLU A 383 21.85 8.51 0.80
C GLU A 383 20.33 8.32 0.94
N ALA A 384 19.71 7.46 0.13
CA ALA A 384 18.31 7.08 0.30
C ALA A 384 18.10 6.30 1.61
N PHE A 385 18.92 5.28 1.91
CA PHE A 385 18.82 4.55 3.17
C PHE A 385 19.13 5.41 4.40
N ASP A 386 19.97 6.43 4.25
CA ASP A 386 20.31 7.40 5.31
C ASP A 386 19.24 8.52 5.46
N ASN A 387 18.13 8.47 4.71
CA ASN A 387 17.04 9.46 4.72
C ASN A 387 17.46 10.88 4.30
N VAL A 388 18.44 11.01 3.40
CA VAL A 388 18.91 12.31 2.89
C VAL A 388 18.72 12.49 1.39
N ALA A 389 18.05 11.54 0.73
CA ALA A 389 17.78 11.58 -0.71
C ALA A 389 16.78 12.66 -1.13
N VAL A 390 15.71 12.87 -0.35
CA VAL A 390 14.59 13.74 -0.72
C VAL A 390 14.41 14.87 0.30
N PRO A 391 14.99 16.06 0.04
CA PRO A 391 14.71 17.26 0.82
C PRO A 391 13.22 17.64 0.76
N ALA A 392 12.67 18.10 1.87
CA ALA A 392 11.30 18.59 1.95
C ALA A 392 11.26 20.13 1.89
N TYR A 393 10.28 20.67 1.18
CA TYR A 393 9.81 22.06 1.35
C TYR A 393 8.40 22.03 1.94
N THR A 394 7.93 23.12 2.56
CA THR A 394 6.62 23.11 3.23
C THR A 394 5.64 24.12 2.62
N THR A 395 4.39 23.67 2.49
CA THR A 395 3.24 24.51 2.09
C THR A 395 2.35 24.82 3.31
N SER A 396 2.68 24.27 4.49
CA SER A 396 1.81 24.35 5.68
C SER A 396 1.56 25.78 6.16
N ALA A 397 2.50 26.71 5.98
CA ALA A 397 2.31 28.13 6.29
C ALA A 397 1.50 28.89 5.22
N GLY A 398 1.31 28.29 4.04
CA GLY A 398 0.73 28.90 2.86
C GLY A 398 -0.72 28.53 2.56
N TRP A 399 -1.37 27.72 3.40
CA TRP A 399 -2.80 27.44 3.27
C TRP A 399 -3.63 28.68 3.60
N MET A 400 -4.71 28.91 2.84
CA MET A 400 -5.59 30.08 3.00
C MET A 400 -6.26 30.17 4.39
N ALA A 401 -6.33 29.05 5.10
CA ALA A 401 -6.86 28.97 6.46
C ALA A 401 -6.00 29.71 7.51
N PHE A 402 -4.73 30.02 7.23
CA PHE A 402 -3.82 30.66 8.19
C PHE A 402 -3.55 32.13 7.84
N SER A 403 -3.74 33.02 8.82
CA SER A 403 -3.77 34.46 8.58
C SER A 403 -3.13 35.25 9.74
N GLY A 404 -2.40 36.33 9.45
CA GLY A 404 -1.88 37.25 10.48
C GLY A 404 -0.79 36.64 11.36
N ASP A 405 -0.89 36.80 12.68
CA ASP A 405 0.16 36.34 13.60
C ASP A 405 0.32 34.82 13.61
N ARG A 406 -0.74 34.06 13.34
CA ARG A 406 -0.67 32.60 13.22
C ARG A 406 0.24 32.14 12.07
N MET A 407 0.22 32.85 10.94
CA MET A 407 1.11 32.55 9.82
C MET A 407 2.58 32.81 10.20
N LYS A 408 2.86 33.91 10.91
CA LYS A 408 4.22 34.24 11.38
C LYS A 408 4.73 33.20 12.36
N GLU A 409 3.90 32.73 13.30
CA GLU A 409 4.25 31.64 14.22
C GLU A 409 4.63 30.36 13.46
N VAL A 410 3.79 29.91 12.53
CA VAL A 410 4.06 28.71 11.73
C VAL A 410 5.34 28.88 10.90
N LEU A 411 5.59 30.08 10.35
CA LEU A 411 6.85 30.37 9.64
C LEU A 411 8.08 30.31 10.55
N HIS A 412 8.00 30.88 11.75
CA HIS A 412 9.10 30.81 12.72
C HIS A 412 9.37 29.38 13.18
N GLU A 413 8.31 28.59 13.44
CA GLU A 413 8.41 27.19 13.82
C GLU A 413 9.05 26.35 12.71
N THR A 414 8.61 26.53 11.47
CA THR A 414 9.13 25.78 10.31
C THR A 414 10.56 26.20 9.94
N LEU A 415 10.92 27.48 10.07
CA LEU A 415 12.31 27.93 9.96
C LEU A 415 13.21 27.30 11.04
N ALA A 416 12.73 27.24 12.29
CA ALA A 416 13.46 26.62 13.40
C ALA A 416 13.67 25.10 13.20
N GLN A 417 12.77 24.44 12.48
CA GLN A 417 12.93 23.04 12.06
C GLN A 417 13.93 22.87 10.91
N GLY A 418 14.40 23.96 10.29
CA GLY A 418 15.45 23.98 9.28
C GLY A 418 14.96 24.04 7.83
N TYR A 419 13.65 24.24 7.60
CA TYR A 419 13.11 24.40 6.25
C TYR A 419 13.68 25.66 5.58
N LYS A 420 13.97 25.56 4.29
CA LYS A 420 14.59 26.64 3.50
C LYS A 420 13.71 27.16 2.37
N VAL A 421 12.68 26.40 2.01
CA VAL A 421 11.79 26.69 0.88
C VAL A 421 10.35 26.57 1.36
N PHE A 422 9.54 27.54 0.98
CA PHE A 422 8.15 27.72 1.41
C PHE A 422 7.28 27.97 0.19
N LYS A 423 6.07 27.40 0.17
CA LYS A 423 5.05 27.69 -0.84
C LYS A 423 3.87 28.43 -0.20
N PHE A 424 3.39 29.47 -0.89
CA PHE A 424 2.24 30.30 -0.52
C PHE A 424 1.28 30.36 -1.71
N LYS A 425 -0.02 30.46 -1.46
CA LYS A 425 -1.00 30.07 -2.48
C LYS A 425 -1.41 31.10 -3.55
N VAL A 426 -0.95 32.36 -3.64
CA VAL A 426 -1.18 33.55 -4.57
C VAL A 426 -2.34 33.70 -5.60
N GLY A 427 -3.14 34.79 -5.51
CA GLY A 427 -4.09 35.37 -6.50
C GLY A 427 -5.46 35.99 -6.11
N THR A 428 -5.91 36.09 -4.85
CA THR A 428 -7.31 36.53 -4.56
C THR A 428 -7.55 38.01 -4.88
N SER A 429 -6.64 38.90 -4.44
CA SER A 429 -6.61 40.33 -4.75
C SER A 429 -5.23 40.87 -4.41
N ILE A 430 -4.69 41.82 -5.19
CA ILE A 430 -3.29 42.30 -5.06
C ILE A 430 -2.97 42.73 -3.63
N GLU A 431 -3.87 43.43 -2.94
CA GLU A 431 -3.67 43.88 -1.56
C GLU A 431 -3.66 42.72 -0.55
N ALA A 432 -4.65 41.83 -0.60
CA ALA A 432 -4.69 40.65 0.28
C ALA A 432 -3.53 39.69 0.00
N ASP A 433 -2.98 39.77 -1.19
CA ASP A 433 -1.88 38.98 -1.68
C ASP A 433 -0.51 39.60 -1.37
N ARG A 434 -0.42 40.91 -1.18
CA ARG A 434 0.77 41.44 -0.50
C ARG A 434 0.82 41.01 0.97
N GLU A 435 -0.30 40.52 1.52
CA GLU A 435 -0.41 40.06 2.91
C GLU A 435 -0.54 38.52 3.10
N ARG A 436 -1.13 37.72 2.19
CA ARG A 436 -1.58 36.32 2.45
C ARG A 436 -1.71 35.31 1.27
N LEU A 437 -2.22 35.67 0.07
CA LEU A 437 -2.07 35.00 -1.27
C LEU A 437 -2.86 33.67 -1.68
N SER A 438 -3.90 33.71 -2.60
CA SER A 438 -4.34 32.66 -3.67
C SER A 438 -5.38 32.95 -4.85
N ALA A 439 -5.13 32.69 -6.20
CA ALA A 439 -5.94 32.66 -7.51
C ALA A 439 -5.21 32.36 -8.86
N VAL A 440 -5.99 31.91 -9.86
CA VAL A 440 -5.58 31.55 -11.25
C VAL A 440 -5.96 32.64 -12.26
N TRP A 441 -5.10 32.89 -13.26
CA TRP A 441 -5.21 34.06 -14.14
C TRP A 441 -5.16 33.75 -15.64
N SER A 442 -5.63 34.71 -16.45
CA SER A 442 -5.26 34.77 -17.87
C SER A 442 -3.80 35.20 -18.05
N VAL A 443 -3.21 34.96 -19.23
CA VAL A 443 -1.79 35.23 -19.47
C VAL A 443 -1.35 36.67 -19.14
N PRO A 444 -2.02 37.74 -19.62
CA PRO A 444 -1.61 39.10 -19.30
C PRO A 444 -1.75 39.42 -17.80
N GLU A 445 -2.80 38.91 -17.17
CA GLU A 445 -3.05 39.09 -15.74
C GLU A 445 -1.95 38.42 -14.90
N ALA A 446 -1.58 37.17 -15.20
CA ALA A 446 -0.51 36.46 -14.50
C ALA A 446 0.84 37.22 -14.55
N ILE A 447 1.17 37.76 -15.73
CA ILE A 447 2.38 38.54 -15.94
C ILE A 447 2.35 39.81 -15.09
N GLU A 448 1.25 40.56 -15.14
CA GLU A 448 1.14 41.81 -14.39
C GLU A 448 1.11 41.56 -12.89
N TYR A 449 0.40 40.53 -12.44
CA TYR A 449 0.33 40.13 -11.05
C TYR A 449 1.70 39.83 -10.46
N MET A 450 2.47 38.98 -11.14
CA MET A 450 3.78 38.54 -10.64
C MET A 450 4.80 39.68 -10.60
N LYS A 451 4.68 40.72 -11.44
CA LYS A 451 5.54 41.91 -11.34
C LYS A 451 5.40 42.63 -10.00
N HIS A 452 4.20 42.63 -9.41
CA HIS A 452 3.98 43.21 -8.09
C HIS A 452 4.63 42.40 -6.96
N LEU A 453 5.00 41.13 -7.21
CA LEU A 453 5.59 40.23 -6.22
C LEU A 453 7.11 40.02 -6.41
N VAL A 454 7.72 40.63 -7.43
CA VAL A 454 9.17 40.48 -7.73
C VAL A 454 10.05 40.91 -6.54
N GLU A 455 9.61 41.88 -5.74
CA GLU A 455 10.36 42.34 -4.56
C GLU A 455 10.61 41.22 -3.53
N PHE A 456 9.75 40.20 -3.49
CA PHE A 456 9.85 39.03 -2.62
C PHE A 456 10.72 37.90 -3.18
N LYS A 457 11.25 38.06 -4.40
CA LYS A 457 12.14 37.11 -5.08
C LYS A 457 11.59 35.67 -5.12
N PRO A 458 10.36 35.45 -5.63
CA PRO A 458 9.80 34.10 -5.72
C PRO A 458 10.66 33.23 -6.65
N VAL A 459 10.90 31.98 -6.25
CA VAL A 459 11.68 31.02 -7.05
C VAL A 459 10.94 30.67 -8.34
N PHE A 460 9.64 30.39 -8.23
CA PHE A 460 8.74 30.20 -9.37
C PHE A 460 7.30 30.54 -8.98
N ILE A 461 6.47 30.77 -9.99
CA ILE A 461 5.00 30.71 -9.90
C ILE A 461 4.51 29.34 -10.37
N GLU A 462 3.68 28.69 -9.56
CA GLU A 462 3.04 27.38 -9.84
C GLU A 462 1.68 27.60 -10.50
N GLU A 463 1.40 26.86 -11.59
CA GLU A 463 0.16 26.89 -12.37
C GLU A 463 -0.44 28.30 -12.60
N PRO A 464 0.32 29.24 -13.20
CA PRO A 464 -0.14 30.63 -13.35
C PRO A 464 -1.36 30.80 -14.26
N THR A 465 -1.69 29.77 -15.06
CA THR A 465 -2.84 29.77 -15.98
C THR A 465 -3.31 28.34 -16.24
N ASN A 466 -4.26 28.16 -17.15
CA ASN A 466 -4.85 26.86 -17.48
C ASN A 466 -3.77 25.79 -17.79
N PRO A 467 -3.84 24.58 -17.19
CA PRO A 467 -2.82 23.53 -17.35
C PRO A 467 -2.71 22.97 -18.78
N ASP A 468 -3.72 23.19 -19.63
CA ASP A 468 -3.67 22.83 -21.06
C ASP A 468 -3.02 23.92 -21.93
N ASP A 469 -2.87 25.15 -21.41
CA ASP A 469 -2.31 26.29 -22.16
C ASP A 469 -0.78 26.30 -22.11
N VAL A 470 -0.16 25.39 -22.86
CA VAL A 470 1.30 25.28 -23.02
C VAL A 470 1.92 26.59 -23.51
N LEU A 471 1.28 27.25 -24.47
CA LEU A 471 1.80 28.49 -25.05
C LEU A 471 1.62 29.69 -24.11
N GLY A 472 0.55 29.70 -23.33
CA GLY A 472 0.33 30.67 -22.25
C GLY A 472 1.42 30.57 -21.18
N HIS A 473 1.72 29.36 -20.71
CA HIS A 473 2.84 29.12 -19.79
C HIS A 473 4.19 29.60 -20.38
N ALA A 474 4.46 29.32 -21.66
CA ALA A 474 5.68 29.80 -22.33
C ALA A 474 5.74 31.34 -22.44
N ALA A 475 4.61 32.00 -22.73
CA ALA A 475 4.52 33.45 -22.77
C ALA A 475 4.77 34.08 -21.39
N ILE A 476 4.14 33.53 -20.34
CA ILE A 476 4.33 33.96 -18.95
C ILE A 476 5.80 33.78 -18.55
N ARG A 477 6.37 32.59 -18.75
CA ARG A 477 7.77 32.31 -18.42
C ARG A 477 8.72 33.27 -19.12
N LYS A 478 8.54 33.51 -20.42
CA LYS A 478 9.36 34.46 -21.18
C LYS A 478 9.28 35.87 -20.60
N ALA A 479 8.10 36.32 -20.17
CA ALA A 479 7.88 37.64 -19.60
C ALA A 479 8.44 37.78 -18.18
N LEU A 480 8.44 36.71 -17.39
CA LEU A 480 8.95 36.69 -16.01
C LEU A 480 10.46 36.48 -15.90
N LYS A 481 11.09 35.89 -16.93
CA LYS A 481 12.54 35.63 -16.97
C LYS A 481 13.43 36.85 -16.66
N PRO A 482 13.16 38.09 -17.15
CA PRO A 482 13.96 39.27 -16.81
C PRO A 482 13.93 39.63 -15.31
N TYR A 483 12.92 39.16 -14.58
CA TYR A 483 12.75 39.40 -13.15
C TYR A 483 13.31 38.26 -12.28
N GLY A 484 13.85 37.20 -12.90
CA GLY A 484 14.40 36.05 -12.19
C GLY A 484 13.35 35.13 -11.57
N VAL A 485 12.08 35.20 -12.00
CA VAL A 485 10.98 34.37 -11.52
C VAL A 485 10.74 33.22 -12.51
N GLY A 486 10.86 31.97 -12.04
CA GLY A 486 10.57 30.79 -12.85
C GLY A 486 9.07 30.48 -12.98
N VAL A 487 8.74 29.49 -13.80
CA VAL A 487 7.38 28.93 -13.90
C VAL A 487 7.41 27.44 -13.60
N ALA A 488 6.47 26.96 -12.78
CA ALA A 488 6.26 25.55 -12.50
C ALA A 488 4.83 25.17 -12.92
N THR A 489 4.65 23.95 -13.45
CA THR A 489 3.34 23.39 -13.79
C THR A 489 3.44 21.88 -13.93
N GLY A 490 2.32 21.17 -13.75
CA GLY A 490 2.24 19.75 -14.08
C GLY A 490 1.23 18.94 -13.28
N GLU A 491 0.73 19.42 -12.13
CA GLU A 491 -0.18 18.64 -11.26
C GLU A 491 -1.48 18.26 -11.97
N ALA A 492 -1.95 19.13 -12.87
CA ALA A 492 -3.10 18.89 -13.72
C ALA A 492 -2.73 18.50 -15.17
N ALA A 493 -1.44 18.40 -15.50
CA ALA A 493 -1.00 18.02 -16.84
C ALA A 493 -1.39 16.55 -17.13
N GLN A 494 -2.24 16.40 -18.14
CA GLN A 494 -2.99 15.17 -18.40
C GLN A 494 -2.16 13.91 -18.72
N ASN A 495 -1.00 14.04 -19.37
CA ASN A 495 -0.17 12.91 -19.82
C ASN A 495 1.23 13.34 -20.25
N ARG A 496 2.08 12.36 -20.60
CA ARG A 496 3.45 12.60 -21.11
C ARG A 496 3.50 13.42 -22.40
N VAL A 497 2.45 13.46 -23.22
CA VAL A 497 2.43 14.27 -24.46
C VAL A 497 2.28 15.75 -24.13
N THR A 498 1.46 16.10 -23.14
CA THR A 498 1.40 17.48 -22.62
C THR A 498 2.74 17.89 -22.03
N PHE A 499 3.38 17.05 -21.22
CA PHE A 499 4.73 17.34 -20.69
C PHE A 499 5.77 17.49 -21.81
N LYS A 500 5.72 16.65 -22.84
CA LYS A 500 6.58 16.79 -24.03
C LYS A 500 6.46 18.20 -24.63
N GLN A 501 5.23 18.68 -24.79
CA GLN A 501 4.95 20.00 -25.37
C GLN A 501 5.39 21.13 -24.44
N LEU A 502 5.16 21.02 -23.13
CA LEU A 502 5.66 21.98 -22.12
C LEU A 502 7.19 22.12 -22.21
N LEU A 503 7.91 21.00 -22.36
CA LEU A 503 9.36 21.00 -22.47
C LEU A 503 9.84 21.57 -23.82
N GLN A 504 9.25 21.14 -24.95
CA GLN A 504 9.61 21.64 -26.29
C GLN A 504 9.34 23.15 -26.46
N ALA A 505 8.28 23.66 -25.83
CA ALA A 505 7.92 25.08 -25.89
C ALA A 505 8.71 25.94 -24.87
N GLU A 506 9.60 25.33 -24.08
CA GLU A 506 10.26 25.97 -22.94
C GLU A 506 9.26 26.67 -22.01
N ALA A 507 8.13 26.00 -21.72
CA ALA A 507 7.00 26.56 -21.00
C ALA A 507 7.12 26.48 -19.47
N THR A 508 8.08 25.70 -18.96
CA THR A 508 8.28 25.47 -17.54
C THR A 508 9.77 25.42 -17.18
N ASP A 509 10.11 25.87 -15.98
CA ASP A 509 11.40 25.71 -15.31
C ASP A 509 11.40 24.53 -14.33
N VAL A 510 10.22 24.03 -13.93
CA VAL A 510 10.05 22.90 -13.00
C VAL A 510 8.89 22.02 -13.46
N ALA A 511 9.16 20.73 -13.69
CA ALA A 511 8.13 19.77 -14.08
C ALA A 511 7.48 19.13 -12.84
N GLN A 512 6.21 19.46 -12.58
CA GLN A 512 5.49 18.95 -11.41
C GLN A 512 4.65 17.73 -11.74
N ILE A 513 5.29 16.58 -11.86
CA ILE A 513 4.59 15.31 -12.11
C ILE A 513 3.71 14.92 -10.92
N ASP A 514 2.63 14.19 -11.18
CA ASP A 514 1.74 13.68 -10.15
C ASP A 514 1.46 12.18 -10.38
N ALA A 515 1.56 11.40 -9.29
CA ALA A 515 1.54 9.93 -9.31
C ALA A 515 0.19 9.31 -9.66
N VAL A 516 -0.90 10.10 -9.56
CA VAL A 516 -2.27 9.66 -9.83
C VAL A 516 -2.95 10.46 -10.94
N ARG A 517 -2.37 11.59 -11.37
CA ARG A 517 -2.76 12.32 -12.59
C ARG A 517 -2.25 11.62 -13.85
N LEU A 518 -0.96 11.29 -13.86
CA LEU A 518 -0.32 10.53 -14.91
C LEU A 518 -0.65 9.05 -14.74
N GLY A 519 -0.46 8.26 -15.79
CA GLY A 519 -0.70 6.82 -15.80
C GLY A 519 0.36 6.05 -15.01
N SER A 520 0.39 6.25 -13.68
CA SER A 520 1.27 5.57 -12.72
C SER A 520 2.78 5.86 -12.92
N VAL A 521 3.63 5.10 -12.21
CA VAL A 521 5.10 5.15 -12.28
C VAL A 521 5.59 5.12 -13.73
N ASN A 522 4.97 4.29 -14.56
CA ASN A 522 5.32 4.11 -15.97
C ASN A 522 5.37 5.44 -16.75
N GLU A 523 4.33 6.26 -16.62
CA GLU A 523 4.25 7.53 -17.33
C GLU A 523 5.08 8.61 -16.65
N CYS A 524 5.19 8.56 -15.31
CA CYS A 524 6.09 9.44 -14.55
C CYS A 524 7.55 9.25 -14.98
N LEU A 525 8.02 8.01 -15.15
CA LEU A 525 9.37 7.70 -15.65
C LEU A 525 9.63 8.30 -17.04
N ALA A 526 8.63 8.27 -17.93
CA ALA A 526 8.72 8.88 -19.25
C ALA A 526 8.96 10.40 -19.14
N VAL A 527 8.21 11.07 -18.27
CA VAL A 527 8.33 12.51 -18.06
C VAL A 527 9.65 12.87 -17.38
N MET A 528 10.09 12.11 -16.37
CA MET A 528 11.40 12.33 -15.71
C MET A 528 12.56 12.26 -16.71
N LEU A 529 12.54 11.27 -17.62
CA LEU A 529 13.58 11.14 -18.65
C LEU A 529 13.55 12.29 -19.66
N MET A 530 12.36 12.74 -20.09
CA MET A 530 12.26 13.93 -20.93
C MET A 530 12.75 15.18 -20.18
N ALA A 531 12.33 15.39 -18.93
CA ALA A 531 12.78 16.52 -18.12
C ALA A 531 14.31 16.53 -17.95
N LEU A 532 14.92 15.36 -17.71
CA LEU A 532 16.37 15.20 -17.69
C LEU A 532 17.02 15.62 -19.02
N LYS A 533 16.43 15.25 -20.17
CA LYS A 533 16.95 15.63 -21.50
C LYS A 533 16.95 17.15 -21.70
N PHE A 534 15.92 17.83 -21.21
CA PHE A 534 15.80 19.29 -21.27
C PHE A 534 16.47 20.02 -20.10
N ASN A 535 17.14 19.30 -19.20
CA ASN A 535 17.76 19.85 -17.99
C ASN A 535 16.76 20.58 -17.06
N ILE A 536 15.50 20.13 -17.04
CA ILE A 536 14.44 20.62 -16.15
C ILE A 536 14.35 19.68 -14.94
N PRO A 537 14.36 20.20 -13.69
CA PRO A 537 14.12 19.39 -12.50
C PRO A 537 12.67 18.90 -12.43
N CYS A 538 12.48 17.67 -11.94
CA CYS A 538 11.18 17.17 -11.53
C CYS A 538 10.97 17.44 -10.04
N VAL A 539 9.86 18.09 -9.69
CA VAL A 539 9.42 18.34 -8.31
C VAL A 539 8.00 17.79 -8.23
N PRO A 540 7.80 16.51 -7.88
CA PRO A 540 6.46 15.93 -7.86
C PRO A 540 5.50 16.77 -7.00
N HIS A 541 4.29 16.98 -7.48
CA HIS A 541 3.25 17.71 -6.76
C HIS A 541 2.74 16.89 -5.56
N ASN A 542 2.47 17.54 -4.42
CA ASN A 542 1.89 16.89 -3.26
C ASN A 542 0.85 17.80 -2.56
N GLY A 543 -0.40 17.71 -2.99
CA GLY A 543 -1.48 18.54 -2.47
C GLY A 543 -2.40 17.86 -1.45
N ALA A 544 -2.25 16.56 -1.19
CA ALA A 544 -3.19 15.80 -0.36
C ALA A 544 -2.58 14.55 0.27
N MET A 545 -3.23 14.06 1.32
CA MET A 545 -2.92 12.78 1.96
C MET A 545 -2.86 11.65 0.93
N GLY A 546 -1.89 10.73 1.04
CA GLY A 546 -1.75 9.59 0.12
C GLY A 546 -0.96 9.94 -1.15
N LEU A 547 -0.97 11.20 -1.60
CA LEU A 547 -0.11 11.66 -2.68
C LEU A 547 1.34 11.78 -2.21
N THR A 548 1.56 12.24 -0.98
CA THR A 548 2.90 12.35 -0.37
C THR A 548 3.60 10.99 -0.36
N GLU A 549 2.87 9.96 0.03
CA GLU A 549 3.37 8.60 0.13
C GLU A 549 3.83 8.09 -1.25
N LEU A 550 3.00 8.25 -2.28
CA LEU A 550 3.35 7.85 -3.66
C LEU A 550 4.50 8.66 -4.25
N THR A 551 4.49 9.99 -4.05
CA THR A 551 5.44 10.92 -4.66
C THR A 551 6.81 10.88 -4.00
N SER A 552 6.91 10.49 -2.72
CA SER A 552 8.18 10.22 -2.04
C SER A 552 9.00 9.12 -2.73
N HIS A 553 8.34 8.07 -3.22
CA HIS A 553 9.00 7.05 -4.03
C HIS A 553 9.44 7.64 -5.39
N LEU A 554 8.61 8.45 -6.06
CA LEU A 554 8.95 9.06 -7.34
C LEU A 554 10.18 9.99 -7.23
N SER A 555 10.23 10.85 -6.23
CA SER A 555 11.39 11.71 -5.95
C SER A 555 12.65 10.90 -5.66
N THR A 556 12.52 9.79 -4.92
CA THR A 556 13.64 8.88 -4.63
C THR A 556 14.13 8.20 -5.91
N ILE A 557 13.21 7.72 -6.75
CA ILE A 557 13.52 7.14 -8.08
C ILE A 557 14.28 8.14 -8.94
N ASP A 558 13.79 9.38 -9.03
CA ASP A 558 14.43 10.41 -9.86
C ASP A 558 15.87 10.66 -9.41
N TYR A 559 16.07 10.91 -8.12
CA TYR A 559 17.39 11.16 -7.57
C TYR A 559 18.35 9.98 -7.75
N VAL A 560 17.93 8.76 -7.39
CA VAL A 560 18.83 7.60 -7.38
C VAL A 560 19.12 7.11 -8.79
N ALA A 561 18.08 6.94 -9.61
CA ALA A 561 18.15 6.18 -10.86
C ALA A 561 18.05 7.03 -12.14
N ILE A 562 17.33 8.16 -12.13
CA ILE A 562 17.03 8.92 -13.35
C ILE A 562 17.94 10.14 -13.51
N SER A 563 17.74 11.18 -12.71
CA SER A 563 18.42 12.47 -12.86
C SER A 563 19.76 12.55 -12.14
N GLY A 564 19.94 11.81 -11.05
CA GLY A 564 21.15 11.93 -10.21
C GLY A 564 21.23 13.23 -9.40
N ARG A 565 20.16 14.04 -9.40
CA ARG A 565 20.15 15.39 -8.80
C ARG A 565 19.09 15.46 -7.71
N LYS A 566 19.48 15.97 -6.53
CA LYS A 566 18.50 16.23 -5.48
C LYS A 566 17.55 17.33 -5.95
N SER A 567 16.27 17.05 -5.79
CA SER A 567 15.20 18.02 -5.96
C SER A 567 14.64 18.38 -4.59
N MET A 568 13.39 18.82 -4.53
CA MET A 568 12.63 18.98 -3.31
C MET A 568 11.26 18.32 -3.48
N LEU A 569 10.64 17.91 -2.38
CA LEU A 569 9.27 17.42 -2.36
C LEU A 569 8.44 18.26 -1.41
N GLU A 570 7.24 18.61 -1.82
CA GLU A 570 6.28 19.34 -1.00
C GLU A 570 5.86 18.52 0.21
N ASN A 571 5.79 19.15 1.38
CA ASN A 571 5.18 18.61 2.58
C ASN A 571 3.87 19.32 2.90
N ALA A 572 2.77 18.62 2.61
CA ALA A 572 1.42 18.94 3.03
C ALA A 572 1.02 17.99 4.17
N ASP A 573 1.06 18.48 5.42
CA ASP A 573 0.78 17.66 6.61
C ASP A 573 -0.72 17.65 6.92
N SER A 574 -1.45 16.67 6.42
CA SER A 574 -2.87 16.50 6.74
C SER A 574 -3.32 15.05 6.74
N HIS A 575 -4.11 14.68 7.76
CA HIS A 575 -4.84 13.41 7.88
C HIS A 575 -4.03 12.10 7.78
N ARG A 576 -2.69 12.16 7.78
CA ARG A 576 -1.81 11.00 7.61
C ARG A 576 -2.02 9.86 8.61
N GLU A 577 -2.66 10.12 9.76
CA GLU A 577 -3.06 9.09 10.72
C GLU A 577 -4.02 8.04 10.14
N ASN A 578 -4.67 8.34 9.02
CA ASN A 578 -5.59 7.43 8.33
C ASN A 578 -4.87 6.43 7.41
N LEU A 579 -3.56 6.59 7.20
CA LEU A 579 -2.74 5.72 6.35
C LEU A 579 -2.03 4.63 7.16
N ARG A 580 -1.80 3.45 6.55
CA ARG A 580 -1.00 2.38 7.19
C ARG A 580 0.50 2.67 7.22
N HIS A 581 0.99 3.36 6.20
CA HIS A 581 2.42 3.68 6.04
C HIS A 581 2.60 5.18 5.76
N PRO A 582 2.24 6.05 6.73
CA PRO A 582 2.35 7.49 6.52
C PRO A 582 3.81 7.92 6.36
N SER A 583 4.02 8.87 5.46
CA SER A 583 5.29 9.55 5.29
C SER A 583 5.71 10.29 6.57
N LYS A 584 7.02 10.43 6.75
CA LYS A 584 7.62 11.11 7.90
C LYS A 584 8.74 12.01 7.42
N ILE A 585 8.99 13.08 8.17
CA ILE A 585 10.10 14.00 7.92
C ILE A 585 11.02 14.00 9.12
N VAL A 586 12.31 13.87 8.86
CA VAL A 586 13.38 13.96 9.85
C VAL A 586 14.46 14.86 9.27
N ASN A 587 14.90 15.86 10.04
CA ASN A 587 15.93 16.81 9.60
C ASN A 587 15.64 17.41 8.21
N THR A 588 14.39 17.82 7.98
CA THR A 588 13.88 18.42 6.72
C THR A 588 14.05 17.56 5.47
N HIS A 589 14.18 16.25 5.65
CA HIS A 589 14.16 15.27 4.57
C HIS A 589 13.05 14.26 4.83
N TYR A 590 12.46 13.76 3.74
CA TYR A 590 11.57 12.62 3.82
C TYR A 590 12.33 11.39 4.29
N VAL A 591 11.76 10.69 5.28
CA VAL A 591 12.17 9.34 5.62
C VAL A 591 11.85 8.45 4.42
N THR A 592 12.88 7.80 3.88
CA THR A 592 12.75 6.94 2.72
C THR A 592 11.87 5.74 3.07
N PRO A 593 10.80 5.45 2.31
CA PRO A 593 9.92 4.32 2.61
C PRO A 593 10.66 2.98 2.55
N LEU A 594 10.55 2.16 3.59
CA LEU A 594 11.16 0.82 3.63
C LEU A 594 10.13 -0.32 3.64
N SER A 595 8.85 0.00 3.90
CA SER A 595 7.77 -0.99 3.86
C SER A 595 7.57 -1.52 2.43
N PRO A 596 7.32 -2.82 2.23
CA PRO A 596 6.99 -3.38 0.93
C PRO A 596 5.75 -2.71 0.29
N GLY A 597 5.79 -2.55 -1.03
CA GLY A 597 4.72 -1.93 -1.80
C GLY A 597 4.92 -0.44 -2.04
N TYR A 598 3.83 0.27 -2.30
CA TYR A 598 3.84 1.66 -2.78
C TYR A 598 3.38 2.67 -1.72
N SER A 599 3.39 2.27 -0.44
CA SER A 599 2.95 3.11 0.70
C SER A 599 1.49 3.54 0.63
N THR A 600 0.69 2.82 -0.15
CA THR A 600 -0.75 3.02 -0.30
C THR A 600 -1.55 2.23 0.75
N GLY A 601 -2.75 2.72 1.03
CA GLY A 601 -3.76 2.02 1.80
C GLY A 601 -4.02 2.60 3.19
N TYR A 602 -5.19 2.27 3.71
CA TYR A 602 -5.81 2.93 4.85
C TYR A 602 -5.92 2.03 6.07
N THR A 603 -5.99 2.61 7.25
CA THR A 603 -6.35 1.89 8.47
C THR A 603 -7.80 1.40 8.38
N ASN A 604 -8.13 0.30 9.08
CA ASN A 604 -9.51 -0.20 9.12
C ASN A 604 -10.47 0.84 9.72
N GLU A 605 -10.00 1.62 10.71
CA GLU A 605 -10.75 2.72 11.29
C GLU A 605 -11.07 3.81 10.25
N ALA A 606 -10.10 4.18 9.40
CA ALA A 606 -10.33 5.15 8.35
C ALA A 606 -11.36 4.65 7.32
N LEU A 607 -11.28 3.38 6.91
CA LEU A 607 -12.26 2.78 6.00
C LEU A 607 -13.66 2.77 6.61
N GLU A 608 -13.82 2.33 7.86
CA GLU A 608 -15.12 2.31 8.55
C GLU A 608 -15.70 3.72 8.73
N LYS A 609 -14.84 4.70 8.97
CA LYS A 609 -15.26 6.08 9.26
C LYS A 609 -15.60 6.88 8.00
N TYR A 610 -14.78 6.78 6.95
CA TYR A 610 -14.77 7.71 5.83
C TYR A 610 -15.19 7.14 4.48
N THR A 611 -15.55 5.85 4.40
CA THR A 611 -16.18 5.29 3.20
C THR A 611 -17.46 6.06 2.88
N TYR A 612 -17.62 6.52 1.66
CA TYR A 612 -18.76 7.32 1.21
C TYR A 612 -19.80 6.45 0.49
N PRO A 613 -21.12 6.66 0.71
CA PRO A 613 -21.73 7.58 1.66
C PRO A 613 -22.02 6.97 3.05
N ASP A 614 -21.69 5.70 3.27
CA ASP A 614 -22.23 4.91 4.38
C ASP A 614 -21.35 4.87 5.65
N GLY A 615 -20.14 5.42 5.58
CA GLY A 615 -19.19 5.45 6.70
C GLY A 615 -19.72 6.24 7.89
N LYS A 616 -19.18 5.96 9.09
CA LYS A 616 -19.65 6.57 10.36
C LYS A 616 -19.68 8.10 10.31
N PHE A 617 -18.72 8.73 9.63
CA PHE A 617 -18.72 10.18 9.47
C PHE A 617 -19.84 10.65 8.52
N TRP A 618 -19.99 10.01 7.36
CA TRP A 618 -20.93 10.44 6.32
C TRP A 618 -22.41 10.22 6.70
N THR A 619 -22.67 9.27 7.60
CA THR A 619 -24.00 9.04 8.19
C THR A 619 -24.29 9.89 9.44
N SER A 620 -23.32 10.67 9.92
CA SER A 620 -23.51 11.61 11.04
C SER A 620 -24.30 12.86 10.60
N GLU A 621 -24.80 13.64 11.57
CA GLU A 621 -25.50 14.89 11.28
C GLU A 621 -24.66 15.86 10.42
N ILE A 622 -23.36 15.98 10.71
CA ILE A 622 -22.45 16.85 9.96
C ILE A 622 -22.20 16.29 8.55
N GLY A 623 -21.96 14.99 8.43
CA GLY A 623 -21.76 14.33 7.13
C GLY A 623 -22.97 14.50 6.20
N LEU A 624 -24.17 14.29 6.73
CA LEU A 624 -25.42 14.49 5.98
C LEU A 624 -25.62 15.95 5.56
N LYS A 625 -25.21 16.92 6.38
CA LYS A 625 -25.22 18.34 6.00
C LYS A 625 -24.26 18.62 4.84
N ILE A 626 -23.03 18.07 4.86
CA ILE A 626 -22.07 18.21 3.75
C ILE A 626 -22.68 17.63 2.46
N ILE A 627 -23.26 16.43 2.55
CA ILE A 627 -23.89 15.75 1.40
C ILE A 627 -25.04 16.56 0.81
N ALA A 628 -25.84 17.21 1.66
CA ALA A 628 -26.99 18.00 1.23
C ALA A 628 -26.59 19.33 0.54
N GLN A 629 -25.34 19.78 0.68
CA GLN A 629 -24.89 21.03 0.05
C GLN A 629 -24.80 20.87 -1.49
N PRO A 630 -25.35 21.82 -2.28
CA PRO A 630 -25.25 21.78 -3.74
C PRO A 630 -23.80 21.81 -4.24
N THR A 631 -22.93 22.51 -3.49
CA THR A 631 -21.48 22.61 -3.72
C THR A 631 -20.70 21.66 -2.81
N GLY A 632 -21.37 20.77 -2.07
CA GLY A 632 -20.88 19.59 -1.33
C GLY A 632 -19.65 19.76 -0.44
N GLY A 633 -19.41 20.96 0.09
CA GLY A 633 -18.23 21.22 0.91
C GLY A 633 -18.17 22.58 1.62
N GLU A 634 -18.93 23.59 1.16
CA GLU A 634 -19.06 24.85 1.89
C GLU A 634 -20.04 24.68 3.06
N LEU A 635 -19.50 24.41 4.26
CA LEU A 635 -20.24 24.49 5.53
C LEU A 635 -19.74 25.65 6.38
#